data_AF-A0A1I8Q9B0-F1
#
_entry.id   AF-A0A1I8Q9B0-F1
#
_cell.length_a   1.000
_cell.length_b   1.000
_cell.length_c   1.000
_cell.angle_alpha   90.00
_cell.angle_beta   90.00
_cell.angle_gamma   90.00
#
_symmetry.space_group_name_H-M   'P 1'
#
loop_
_entity.id
_entity.type
_entity.pdbx_description
1 polymer ?
#
loop_
_entity_poly.entity_id
_entity_poly.type
_entity_poly.pdbx_seq_one_letter_code
_entity_poly.pdbx_strand_id
1 'polypeptide(L)'
;METPHIDQLSTQDYESVYEPAEDSFLLLDALESDLEFIEGELKPLVCLEIGPGSGIIITALSKRLQNSFCFACDINRTACQVTKRTAARNNVQVECIVGNLVDAFKSNKVDLLIFNPPYVVTSDDEVLSSETFGDCTRGNLVHSWAGGKDGRRIIDILLLKLNEVLSPKGVFYLLLLRENKPDEIIEKLLELGFEGKKFMERRIPGEYLYILKIERLRS
;
A
#
# COMPACT_ATOMS: atom_id res chain seq x y z
N MET A 1 -7.52 -6.12 14.54
CA MET A 1 -6.41 -6.99 14.16
C MET A 1 -5.31 -6.73 15.16
N GLU A 2 -4.64 -7.77 15.62
CA GLU A 2 -3.52 -7.58 16.54
C GLU A 2 -2.35 -6.94 15.78
N THR A 3 -1.90 -5.77 16.21
CA THR A 3 -0.74 -5.08 15.65
C THR A 3 0.50 -5.98 15.72
N PRO A 4 1.18 -6.24 14.59
CA PRO A 4 2.36 -7.10 14.57
C PRO A 4 3.52 -6.58 15.43
N HIS A 5 4.30 -7.50 15.97
CA HIS A 5 5.55 -7.18 16.64
C HIS A 5 6.59 -6.70 15.63
N ILE A 6 7.14 -5.51 15.89
CA ILE A 6 8.21 -4.86 15.12
C ILE A 6 9.41 -4.49 16.00
N ASP A 7 9.49 -5.07 17.20
CA ASP A 7 10.55 -4.84 18.21
C ASP A 7 11.95 -5.21 17.71
N GLN A 8 12.03 -6.05 16.68
CA GLN A 8 13.25 -6.45 16.00
C GLN A 8 13.82 -5.42 15.04
N LEU A 9 13.08 -4.33 14.74
CA LEU A 9 13.54 -3.30 13.80
C LEU A 9 14.48 -2.33 14.53
N SER A 10 15.66 -2.15 13.95
CA SER A 10 16.70 -1.28 14.49
C SER A 10 16.61 0.13 13.92
N THR A 11 17.25 1.10 14.56
CA THR A 11 17.41 2.46 14.00
C THR A 11 18.03 2.44 12.60
N GLN A 12 18.93 1.48 12.34
CA GLN A 12 19.55 1.30 11.02
C GLN A 12 18.55 0.80 9.96
N ASP A 13 17.56 -0.02 10.35
CA ASP A 13 16.50 -0.44 9.42
C ASP A 13 15.68 0.79 8.99
N TYR A 14 15.37 1.71 9.92
CA TYR A 14 14.60 2.93 9.66
C TYR A 14 15.36 4.02 8.90
N GLU A 15 16.69 3.90 8.73
CA GLU A 15 17.44 4.77 7.81
C GLU A 15 17.04 4.53 6.35
N SER A 16 16.48 3.36 6.04
CA SER A 16 16.16 2.93 4.68
C SER A 16 14.73 2.43 4.51
N VAL A 17 13.92 2.36 5.57
CA VAL A 17 12.56 1.81 5.55
C VAL A 17 11.62 2.72 6.32
N TYR A 18 10.42 2.90 5.80
CA TYR A 18 9.38 3.70 6.43
C TYR A 18 8.95 3.09 7.78
N GLU A 19 9.04 3.89 8.85
CA GLU A 19 8.53 3.55 10.18
C GLU A 19 7.00 3.71 10.20
N PRO A 20 6.24 2.73 10.73
CA PRO A 20 4.78 2.86 10.84
C PRO A 20 4.36 4.12 11.60
N ALA A 21 3.50 4.92 10.96
CA ALA A 21 2.93 6.11 11.55
C ALA A 21 1.39 6.10 11.48
N GLU A 22 0.76 7.23 11.77
CA GLU A 22 -0.70 7.39 11.83
C GLU A 22 -1.43 6.94 10.54
N ASP A 23 -0.79 7.11 9.39
CA ASP A 23 -1.25 6.65 8.08
C ASP A 23 -1.34 5.12 8.00
N SER A 24 -0.31 4.43 8.48
CA SER A 24 -0.20 2.97 8.53
C SER A 24 -1.25 2.40 9.48
N PHE A 25 -1.45 3.05 10.64
CA PHE A 25 -2.45 2.64 11.62
C PHE A 25 -3.88 2.92 11.13
N LEU A 26 -4.12 4.03 10.42
CA LEU A 26 -5.42 4.29 9.80
C LEU A 26 -5.79 3.20 8.78
N LEU A 27 -4.83 2.77 7.96
CA LEU A 27 -5.06 1.72 6.97
C LEU A 27 -5.29 0.36 7.65
N LEU A 28 -4.59 0.06 8.75
CA LEU A 28 -4.88 -1.11 9.59
C LEU A 28 -6.29 -1.06 10.18
N ASP A 29 -6.70 0.08 10.74
CA ASP A 29 -8.03 0.26 11.34
C ASP A 29 -9.15 0.09 10.30
N ALA A 30 -8.94 0.61 9.08
CA ALA A 30 -9.86 0.42 7.97
C ALA A 30 -9.99 -1.07 7.60
N LEU A 31 -8.87 -1.77 7.40
CA LEU A 31 -8.87 -3.20 7.11
C LEU A 31 -9.49 -4.04 8.24
N GLU A 32 -9.31 -3.63 9.49
CA GLU A 32 -9.93 -4.28 10.65
C GLU A 32 -11.43 -4.07 10.66
N SER A 33 -11.91 -2.86 10.37
CA SER A 33 -13.33 -2.57 10.33
C SER A 33 -14.07 -3.28 9.19
N ASP A 34 -13.37 -3.62 8.09
CA ASP A 34 -13.93 -4.36 6.96
C ASP A 34 -13.65 -5.88 7.04
N LEU A 35 -13.08 -6.36 8.15
CA LEU A 35 -12.59 -7.73 8.25
C LEU A 35 -13.69 -8.77 8.08
N GLU A 36 -14.91 -8.51 8.54
CA GLU A 36 -16.06 -9.40 8.34
C GLU A 36 -16.36 -9.61 6.86
N PHE A 37 -16.32 -8.55 6.05
CA PHE A 37 -16.47 -8.63 4.61
C PHE A 37 -15.27 -9.34 3.97
N ILE A 38 -14.04 -9.01 4.37
CA ILE A 38 -12.82 -9.60 3.81
C ILE A 38 -12.77 -11.11 4.05
N GLU A 39 -13.04 -11.57 5.28
CA GLU A 39 -13.03 -12.99 5.67
C GLU A 39 -14.29 -13.75 5.20
N GLY A 40 -15.45 -13.10 5.20
CA GLY A 40 -16.74 -13.73 4.93
C GLY A 40 -17.16 -13.75 3.46
N GLU A 41 -17.04 -12.60 2.79
CA GLU A 41 -17.54 -12.37 1.43
C GLU A 41 -16.42 -12.42 0.40
N LEU A 42 -15.37 -11.61 0.56
CA LEU A 42 -14.28 -11.52 -0.40
C LEU A 42 -13.48 -12.82 -0.46
N LYS A 43 -13.11 -13.37 0.71
CA LYS A 43 -12.29 -14.59 0.85
C LYS A 43 -11.12 -14.58 -0.13
N PRO A 44 -10.20 -13.60 0.00
CA PRO A 44 -9.15 -13.41 -1.00
C PRO A 44 -8.22 -14.62 -1.00
N LEU A 45 -7.89 -15.16 -2.18
CA LEU A 45 -6.84 -16.17 -2.32
C LEU A 45 -5.47 -15.51 -2.45
N VAL A 46 -5.41 -14.32 -3.04
CA VAL A 46 -4.17 -13.57 -3.24
C VAL A 46 -4.34 -12.16 -2.68
N CYS A 47 -3.51 -11.83 -1.70
CA CYS A 47 -3.38 -10.49 -1.13
C CYS A 47 -2.05 -9.88 -1.56
N LEU A 48 -2.04 -8.62 -1.95
CA LEU A 48 -0.83 -7.89 -2.33
C LEU A 48 -0.79 -6.55 -1.61
N GLU A 49 0.30 -6.29 -0.89
CA GLU A 49 0.66 -4.94 -0.45
C GLU A 49 1.75 -4.38 -1.37
N ILE A 50 1.52 -3.19 -1.93
CA ILE A 50 2.53 -2.41 -2.64
C ILE A 50 3.19 -1.47 -1.63
N GLY A 51 4.52 -1.38 -1.65
CA GLY A 51 5.28 -0.52 -0.74
C GLY A 51 5.12 -0.91 0.73
N PRO A 52 5.32 -2.19 1.12
CA PRO A 52 5.08 -2.66 2.48
C PRO A 52 5.93 -1.96 3.56
N GLY A 53 7.07 -1.36 3.20
CA GLY A 53 7.98 -0.72 4.15
C GLY A 53 8.39 -1.69 5.26
N SER A 54 7.91 -1.42 6.48
CA SER A 54 8.13 -2.26 7.66
C SER A 54 7.44 -3.64 7.59
N GLY A 55 6.45 -3.79 6.71
CA GLY A 55 5.63 -4.98 6.54
C GLY A 55 4.49 -5.12 7.54
N ILE A 56 4.17 -4.07 8.31
CA ILE A 56 3.20 -4.14 9.40
C ILE A 56 1.77 -4.47 8.91
N ILE A 57 1.34 -3.94 7.77
CA ILE A 57 -0.03 -4.14 7.28
C ILE A 57 -0.22 -5.54 6.70
N ILE A 58 0.60 -5.97 5.74
CA ILE A 58 0.50 -7.32 5.17
C ILE A 58 0.74 -8.41 6.22
N THR A 59 1.60 -8.16 7.22
CA THR A 59 1.80 -9.11 8.32
C THR A 59 0.55 -9.23 9.18
N ALA A 60 -0.12 -8.12 9.52
CA ALA A 60 -1.37 -8.14 10.28
C ALA A 60 -2.47 -8.90 9.53
N LEU A 61 -2.61 -8.66 8.23
CA LEU A 61 -3.55 -9.37 7.37
C LEU A 61 -3.21 -10.86 7.28
N SER A 62 -1.95 -11.23 7.11
CA SER A 62 -1.53 -12.64 7.02
C SER A 62 -1.85 -13.44 8.29
N LYS A 63 -1.80 -12.81 9.47
CA LYS A 63 -2.23 -13.44 10.75
C LYS A 63 -3.72 -13.83 10.73
N ARG A 64 -4.55 -13.06 10.04
CA ARG A 64 -6.01 -13.25 9.93
C ARG A 64 -6.38 -14.18 8.77
N LEU A 65 -5.72 -13.99 7.63
CA LEU A 65 -6.05 -14.62 6.37
C LEU A 65 -5.18 -15.88 6.11
N GLN A 66 -5.28 -16.88 6.98
CA GLN A 66 -4.42 -18.08 6.93
C GLN A 66 -4.59 -18.94 5.67
N ASN A 67 -5.68 -18.77 4.93
CA ASN A 67 -5.95 -19.47 3.67
C ASN A 67 -5.57 -18.65 2.43
N SER A 68 -4.91 -17.50 2.61
CA SER A 68 -4.54 -16.56 1.56
C SER A 68 -3.03 -16.56 1.32
N PHE A 69 -2.62 -16.40 0.08
CA PHE A 69 -1.24 -16.10 -0.28
C PHE A 69 -1.01 -14.60 -0.15
N CYS A 70 -0.20 -14.20 0.83
CA CYS A 70 0.16 -12.81 1.07
C CYS A 70 1.47 -12.47 0.38
N PHE A 71 1.43 -11.49 -0.53
CA PHE A 71 2.58 -10.96 -1.24
C PHE A 71 2.83 -9.51 -0.83
N ALA A 72 4.10 -9.12 -0.91
CA ALA A 72 4.52 -7.73 -0.73
C ALA A 72 5.46 -7.32 -1.86
N CYS A 73 5.24 -6.18 -2.49
CA CYS A 73 6.06 -5.70 -3.59
C CYS A 73 6.64 -4.33 -3.26
N ASP A 74 7.96 -4.21 -3.29
CA ASP A 74 8.65 -2.94 -3.04
C ASP A 74 9.80 -2.75 -4.04
N ILE A 75 10.06 -1.51 -4.45
CA ILE A 75 11.25 -1.19 -5.24
C ILE A 75 12.52 -1.27 -4.37
N ASN A 76 12.36 -1.05 -3.06
CA ASN A 76 13.43 -1.08 -2.09
C ASN A 76 13.66 -2.51 -1.58
N ARG A 77 14.81 -3.08 -1.94
CA ARG A 77 15.24 -4.41 -1.49
C ARG A 77 15.28 -4.53 0.04
N THR A 78 15.69 -3.48 0.75
CA THR A 78 15.76 -3.47 2.22
C THR A 78 14.37 -3.57 2.82
N ALA A 79 13.37 -2.86 2.29
CA ALA A 79 11.98 -2.96 2.73
C ALA A 79 11.42 -4.39 2.56
N CYS A 80 11.73 -5.06 1.44
CA CYS A 80 11.39 -6.47 1.26
C CYS A 80 12.04 -7.40 2.30
N GLN A 81 13.31 -7.17 2.66
CA GLN A 81 14.00 -7.96 3.67
C GLN A 81 13.43 -7.71 5.07
N VAL A 82 13.12 -6.46 5.40
CA VAL A 82 12.48 -6.06 6.65
C VAL A 82 11.08 -6.67 6.76
N THR A 83 10.27 -6.58 5.70
CA THR A 83 8.94 -7.21 5.66
C THR A 83 9.01 -8.72 5.91
N LYS A 84 9.97 -9.43 5.29
CA LYS A 84 10.18 -10.87 5.57
C LYS A 84 10.53 -11.15 7.04
N ARG A 85 11.41 -10.33 7.65
CA ARG A 85 11.75 -10.43 9.07
C ARG A 85 10.54 -10.19 9.96
N THR A 86 9.72 -9.19 9.65
CA THR A 86 8.48 -8.86 10.37
C THR A 86 7.48 -10.00 10.29
N ALA A 87 7.25 -10.57 9.12
CA ALA A 87 6.39 -11.74 8.95
C ALA A 87 6.88 -12.94 9.78
N ALA A 88 8.18 -13.27 9.67
CA ALA A 88 8.78 -14.37 10.41
C ALA A 88 8.69 -14.19 11.93
N ARG A 89 8.92 -12.97 12.44
CA ARG A 89 8.77 -12.63 13.88
C ARG A 89 7.35 -12.87 14.39
N ASN A 90 6.36 -12.68 13.53
CA ASN A 90 4.94 -12.83 13.85
C ASN A 90 4.38 -14.21 13.47
N ASN A 91 5.24 -15.18 13.14
CA ASN A 91 4.88 -16.56 12.77
C ASN A 91 3.93 -16.64 11.57
N VAL A 92 4.09 -15.75 10.59
CA VAL A 92 3.32 -15.76 9.35
C VAL A 92 4.24 -15.74 8.13
N GLN A 93 3.67 -16.06 6.96
CA GLN A 93 4.42 -16.13 5.71
C GLN A 93 3.96 -15.01 4.77
N VAL A 94 4.93 -14.24 4.29
CA VAL A 94 4.73 -13.20 3.29
C VAL A 94 5.81 -13.34 2.22
N GLU A 95 5.39 -13.48 0.97
CA GLU A 95 6.29 -13.56 -0.18
C GLU A 95 6.61 -12.16 -0.70
N CYS A 96 7.84 -11.70 -0.44
CA CYS A 96 8.29 -10.37 -0.91
C CYS A 96 9.00 -10.45 -2.26
N ILE A 97 8.63 -9.53 -3.15
CA ILE A 97 9.15 -9.37 -4.50
C ILE A 97 9.75 -7.97 -4.62
N VAL A 98 11.00 -7.89 -5.08
CA VAL A 98 11.60 -6.60 -5.44
C VAL A 98 11.14 -6.25 -6.85
N GLY A 99 10.34 -5.19 -6.99
CA GLY A 99 9.70 -4.85 -8.25
C GLY A 99 9.00 -3.49 -8.24
N ASN A 100 8.60 -3.04 -9.42
CA ASN A 100 7.87 -1.79 -9.58
C ASN A 100 6.36 -2.05 -9.54
N LEU A 101 5.66 -1.49 -8.55
CA LEU A 101 4.21 -1.58 -8.39
C LEU A 101 3.68 -3.02 -8.55
N VAL A 102 3.02 -3.31 -9.66
CA VAL A 102 2.35 -4.58 -9.96
C VAL A 102 2.99 -5.33 -11.13
N ASP A 103 4.15 -4.87 -11.62
CA ASP A 103 4.77 -5.39 -12.86
C ASP A 103 5.17 -6.87 -12.77
N ALA A 104 5.40 -7.37 -11.55
CA ALA A 104 5.73 -8.77 -11.30
C ALA A 104 4.50 -9.71 -11.25
N PHE A 105 3.28 -9.17 -11.29
CA PHE A 105 2.06 -9.94 -11.08
C PHE A 105 1.34 -10.25 -12.39
N LYS A 106 0.80 -11.47 -12.47
CA LYS A 106 -0.03 -11.90 -13.60
C LYS A 106 -1.39 -11.22 -13.54
N SER A 107 -1.99 -11.07 -14.72
CA SER A 107 -3.26 -10.37 -14.82
C SER A 107 -4.42 -11.09 -14.13
N ASN A 108 -5.35 -10.31 -13.55
CA ASN A 108 -6.59 -10.74 -12.91
C ASN A 108 -6.42 -11.75 -11.76
N LYS A 109 -5.39 -11.56 -10.93
CA LYS A 109 -5.08 -12.50 -9.83
C LYS A 109 -5.17 -11.93 -8.44
N VAL A 110 -5.06 -10.61 -8.25
CA VAL A 110 -5.05 -10.02 -6.91
C VAL A 110 -6.49 -9.80 -6.45
N ASP A 111 -6.89 -10.49 -5.38
CA ASP A 111 -8.23 -10.36 -4.78
C ASP A 111 -8.30 -9.23 -3.75
N LEU A 112 -7.20 -8.98 -3.04
CA LEU A 112 -7.07 -7.88 -2.10
C LEU A 112 -5.77 -7.12 -2.38
N LEU A 113 -5.88 -5.89 -2.84
CA LEU A 113 -4.76 -4.99 -3.06
C LEU A 113 -4.74 -3.94 -1.94
N ILE A 114 -3.54 -3.64 -1.44
CA ILE A 114 -3.31 -2.61 -0.43
C ILE A 114 -2.19 -1.71 -0.93
N PHE A 115 -2.37 -0.40 -0.80
CA PHE A 115 -1.29 0.55 -1.09
C PHE A 115 -1.35 1.74 -0.14
N ASN A 116 -0.25 1.91 0.60
CA ASN A 116 0.09 3.17 1.25
C ASN A 116 1.15 3.89 0.38
N PRO A 117 0.75 4.77 -0.56
CA PRO A 117 1.66 5.33 -1.55
C PRO A 117 2.60 6.39 -0.97
N PRO A 118 3.65 6.80 -1.70
CA PRO A 118 4.28 8.10 -1.48
C PRO A 118 3.30 9.21 -1.89
N TYR A 119 2.53 9.72 -0.93
CA TYR A 119 1.40 10.63 -1.17
C TYR A 119 1.72 12.12 -0.93
N VAL A 120 2.92 12.46 -0.46
CA VAL A 120 3.28 13.84 -0.11
C VAL A 120 3.60 14.62 -1.37
N VAL A 121 3.05 15.84 -1.47
CA VAL A 121 3.31 16.74 -2.60
C VAL A 121 4.77 17.15 -2.60
N THR A 122 5.48 16.83 -3.68
CA THR A 122 6.88 17.22 -3.88
C THR A 122 7.07 17.85 -5.23
N SER A 123 8.06 18.73 -5.35
CA SER A 123 8.44 19.27 -6.65
C SER A 123 9.05 18.16 -7.52
N ASP A 124 8.87 18.22 -8.85
CA ASP A 124 9.46 17.24 -9.76
C ASP A 124 11.01 17.25 -9.68
N ASP A 125 11.61 18.40 -9.33
CA ASP A 125 13.06 18.55 -9.12
C ASP A 125 13.56 17.80 -7.87
N GLU A 126 12.77 17.73 -6.80
CA GLU A 126 13.10 16.95 -5.59
C GLU A 126 13.03 15.44 -5.85
N VAL A 127 12.08 14.99 -6.68
CA VAL A 127 12.00 13.59 -7.12
C VAL A 127 13.22 13.23 -7.97
N LEU A 128 13.58 14.06 -8.95
CA LEU A 128 14.71 13.82 -9.86
C LEU A 128 16.09 13.94 -9.17
N SER A 129 16.26 14.88 -8.24
CA SER A 129 17.50 15.03 -7.48
C SER A 129 17.77 13.83 -6.56
N SER A 130 16.71 13.19 -6.03
CA SER A 130 16.83 11.94 -5.26
C SER A 130 17.28 10.74 -6.10
N GLU A 131 16.96 10.73 -7.40
CA GLU A 131 17.46 9.73 -8.36
C GLU A 131 18.94 9.95 -8.75
N THR A 132 19.45 11.19 -8.62
CA THR A 132 20.77 11.59 -9.13
C THR A 132 21.88 11.47 -8.06
N PHE A 133 21.53 11.56 -6.78
CA PHE A 133 22.47 11.33 -5.68
C PHE A 133 22.59 9.81 -5.42
N GLY A 134 23.56 9.17 -6.06
CA GLY A 134 23.85 7.72 -6.00
C GLY A 134 24.28 7.15 -4.65
N ASP A 135 23.72 7.63 -3.54
CA ASP A 135 23.75 6.95 -2.25
C ASP A 135 22.48 6.10 -2.13
N CYS A 136 22.59 4.84 -2.56
CA CYS A 136 21.51 3.85 -2.68
C CYS A 136 20.78 3.54 -1.35
N THR A 137 21.11 4.20 -0.25
CA THR A 137 20.47 4.03 1.07
C THR A 137 19.54 5.20 1.40
N ARG A 138 20.00 6.44 1.23
CA ARG A 138 19.21 7.66 1.54
C ARG A 138 18.19 8.04 0.48
N GLY A 139 18.48 7.79 -0.81
CA GLY A 139 17.53 8.08 -1.89
C GLY A 139 16.24 7.25 -1.81
N ASN A 140 16.34 6.01 -1.30
CA ASN A 140 15.20 5.08 -1.22
C ASN A 140 14.12 5.52 -0.23
N LEU A 141 14.47 6.25 0.83
CA LEU A 141 13.50 6.76 1.79
C LEU A 141 12.74 7.97 1.22
N VAL A 142 13.37 8.79 0.36
CA VAL A 142 12.66 9.89 -0.31
C VAL A 142 11.53 9.37 -1.20
N HIS A 143 11.76 8.24 -1.87
CA HIS A 143 10.74 7.56 -2.67
C HIS A 143 9.56 7.01 -1.85
N SER A 144 9.66 6.91 -0.52
CA SER A 144 8.54 6.44 0.30
C SER A 144 7.49 7.51 0.59
N TRP A 145 7.81 8.80 0.37
CA TRP A 145 6.85 9.90 0.58
C TRP A 145 6.68 10.82 -0.63
N ALA A 146 7.67 10.98 -1.50
CA ALA A 146 7.63 11.93 -2.62
C ALA A 146 6.68 11.52 -3.76
N GLY A 147 5.49 12.11 -3.82
CA GLY A 147 4.42 11.79 -4.76
C GLY A 147 4.31 12.68 -6.00
N GLY A 148 5.17 13.71 -6.13
CA GLY A 148 5.16 14.67 -7.24
C GLY A 148 3.97 15.65 -7.19
N LYS A 149 3.55 16.17 -8.35
CA LYS A 149 2.39 17.08 -8.45
C LYS A 149 1.14 16.46 -7.82
N ASP A 150 0.50 17.22 -6.93
CA ASP A 150 -0.65 16.79 -6.11
C ASP A 150 -0.39 15.49 -5.30
N GLY A 151 0.87 15.02 -5.19
CA GLY A 151 1.23 13.78 -4.49
C GLY A 151 0.67 12.51 -5.16
N ARG A 152 0.27 12.57 -6.43
CA ARG A 152 -0.52 11.51 -7.09
C ARG A 152 0.17 10.80 -8.26
N ARG A 153 1.44 11.11 -8.57
CA ARG A 153 2.12 10.54 -9.75
C ARG A 153 2.11 9.02 -9.75
N ILE A 154 2.53 8.41 -8.65
CA ILE A 154 2.60 6.95 -8.53
C ILE A 154 1.20 6.33 -8.43
N ILE A 155 0.27 7.00 -7.74
CA ILE A 155 -1.13 6.61 -7.66
C ILE A 155 -1.73 6.53 -9.07
N ASP A 156 -1.62 7.59 -9.87
CA ASP A 156 -2.19 7.66 -11.21
C ASP A 156 -1.64 6.58 -12.15
N ILE A 157 -0.36 6.23 -12.05
CA ILE A 157 0.25 5.14 -12.81
C ILE A 157 -0.37 3.80 -12.42
N LEU A 158 -0.56 3.56 -11.11
CA LEU A 158 -1.17 2.33 -10.62
C LEU A 158 -2.64 2.22 -11.05
N LEU A 159 -3.41 3.32 -10.98
CA LEU A 159 -4.83 3.32 -11.34
C LEU A 159 -5.07 2.79 -12.77
N LEU A 160 -4.20 3.15 -13.71
CA LEU A 160 -4.27 2.67 -15.10
C LEU A 160 -4.03 1.16 -15.24
N LYS A 161 -3.31 0.55 -14.29
CA LYS A 161 -3.00 -0.89 -14.27
C LYS A 161 -4.00 -1.72 -13.45
N LEU A 162 -4.97 -1.09 -12.77
CA LEU A 162 -5.92 -1.81 -11.91
C LEU A 162 -6.72 -2.87 -12.66
N ASN A 163 -7.13 -2.57 -13.89
CA ASN A 163 -7.85 -3.51 -14.75
C ASN A 163 -7.05 -4.77 -15.08
N GLU A 164 -5.72 -4.65 -15.12
CA GLU A 164 -4.84 -5.75 -15.43
C GLU A 164 -4.55 -6.58 -14.19
N VAL A 165 -4.42 -5.99 -12.99
CA VAL A 165 -3.98 -6.73 -11.80
C VAL A 165 -5.12 -7.33 -10.97
N LEU A 166 -6.21 -6.58 -10.76
CA LEU A 166 -7.30 -6.98 -9.87
C LEU A 166 -8.12 -8.11 -10.48
N SER A 167 -8.42 -9.12 -9.67
CA SER A 167 -9.33 -10.18 -10.05
C SER A 167 -10.76 -9.65 -10.28
N PRO A 168 -11.68 -10.43 -10.86
CA PRO A 168 -13.07 -10.01 -11.04
C PRO A 168 -13.80 -9.64 -9.74
N LYS A 169 -13.37 -10.20 -8.60
CA LYS A 169 -13.87 -9.87 -7.25
C LYS A 169 -12.93 -8.95 -6.46
N GLY A 170 -11.88 -8.45 -7.11
CA GLY A 170 -10.78 -7.76 -6.46
C GLY A 170 -11.22 -6.46 -5.79
N VAL A 171 -10.70 -6.22 -4.59
CA VAL A 171 -10.91 -5.01 -3.80
C VAL A 171 -9.56 -4.35 -3.56
N PHE A 172 -9.51 -3.03 -3.65
CA PHE A 172 -8.30 -2.24 -3.43
C PHE A 172 -8.51 -1.19 -2.33
N TYR A 173 -7.64 -1.22 -1.33
CA TYR A 173 -7.54 -0.21 -0.28
C TYR A 173 -6.37 0.72 -0.57
N LEU A 174 -6.68 2.00 -0.76
CA LEU A 174 -5.72 3.04 -1.09
C LEU A 174 -5.76 4.15 -0.03
N LEU A 175 -4.60 4.46 0.56
CA LEU A 175 -4.47 5.64 1.42
C LEU A 175 -4.22 6.90 0.58
N LEU A 176 -4.88 8.01 0.96
CA LEU A 176 -4.78 9.30 0.31
C LEU A 176 -4.77 10.43 1.34
N LEU A 177 -4.06 11.52 1.04
CA LEU A 177 -4.27 12.83 1.64
C LEU A 177 -5.39 13.59 0.93
N ARG A 178 -5.97 14.58 1.62
CA ARG A 178 -6.87 15.57 1.00
C ARG A 178 -6.22 16.24 -0.21
N GLU A 179 -4.93 16.53 -0.12
CA GLU A 179 -4.13 17.18 -1.16
C GLU A 179 -4.00 16.30 -2.42
N ASN A 180 -4.22 14.98 -2.32
CA ASN A 180 -4.28 14.08 -3.48
C ASN A 180 -5.60 14.16 -4.25
N LYS A 181 -6.54 14.98 -3.78
CA LYS A 181 -7.86 15.21 -4.38
C LYS A 181 -8.64 13.90 -4.59
N PRO A 182 -9.05 13.21 -3.50
CA PRO A 182 -9.71 11.91 -3.59
C PRO A 182 -10.97 11.90 -4.47
N ASP A 183 -11.70 13.01 -4.54
CA ASP A 183 -12.90 13.11 -5.39
C ASP A 183 -12.56 13.03 -6.89
N GLU A 184 -11.47 13.67 -7.35
CA GLU A 184 -10.99 13.54 -8.72
C GLU A 184 -10.50 12.10 -9.02
N ILE A 185 -9.91 11.43 -8.03
CA ILE A 185 -9.51 10.02 -8.15
C ILE A 185 -10.74 9.12 -8.32
N ILE A 186 -11.81 9.36 -7.56
CA ILE A 186 -13.07 8.62 -7.68
C ILE A 186 -13.69 8.81 -9.06
N GLU A 187 -13.73 10.05 -9.58
CA GLU A 187 -14.22 10.34 -10.93
C GLU A 187 -13.43 9.56 -12.00
N LYS A 188 -12.10 9.57 -11.91
CA LYS A 188 -11.22 8.81 -12.80
C LYS A 188 -11.41 7.30 -12.69
N LEU A 189 -11.66 6.78 -11.48
CA LEU A 189 -11.95 5.35 -11.27
C LEU A 189 -13.23 4.92 -11.99
N LEU A 190 -14.26 5.76 -12.00
CA LEU A 190 -15.52 5.49 -12.71
C LEU A 190 -15.28 5.34 -14.22
N GLU A 191 -14.46 6.20 -14.83
CA GLU A 191 -14.06 6.08 -16.24
C GLU A 191 -13.32 4.77 -16.54
N LEU A 192 -12.59 4.24 -15.55
CA LEU A 192 -11.84 2.99 -15.65
C LEU A 192 -12.67 1.73 -15.31
N GLY A 193 -13.96 1.88 -14.98
CA GLY A 193 -14.86 0.78 -14.64
C GLY A 193 -14.82 0.35 -13.17
N PHE A 194 -14.40 1.23 -12.27
CA PHE A 194 -14.31 1.00 -10.83
C PHE A 194 -15.16 2.00 -10.04
N GLU A 195 -15.70 1.57 -8.92
CA GLU A 195 -16.33 2.43 -7.93
C GLU A 195 -15.33 2.66 -6.79
N GLY A 196 -15.10 3.94 -6.43
CA GLY A 196 -14.29 4.30 -5.26
C GLY A 196 -15.19 4.92 -4.17
N LYS A 197 -15.05 4.45 -2.93
CA LYS A 197 -15.78 4.97 -1.75
C LYS A 197 -14.78 5.39 -0.68
N LYS A 198 -14.94 6.61 -0.14
CA LYS A 198 -14.21 7.06 1.06
C LYS A 198 -14.67 6.22 2.25
N PHE A 199 -13.95 5.15 2.53
CA PHE A 199 -14.33 4.12 3.47
C PHE A 199 -14.04 4.53 4.91
N MET A 200 -12.90 5.17 5.13
CA MET A 200 -12.52 5.72 6.43
C MET A 200 -11.78 7.03 6.23
N GLU A 201 -11.84 7.92 7.23
CA GLU A 201 -11.10 9.17 7.24
C GLU A 201 -10.58 9.50 8.64
N ARG A 202 -9.46 10.20 8.71
CA ARG A 202 -8.88 10.66 9.96
C ARG A 202 -8.24 12.03 9.78
N ARG A 203 -8.52 12.91 10.73
CA ARG A 203 -7.86 14.21 10.85
C ARG A 203 -6.74 14.12 11.86
N ILE A 204 -5.53 14.42 11.44
CA ILE A 204 -4.36 14.60 12.30
C ILE A 204 -3.88 16.06 12.23
N PRO A 205 -3.02 16.53 13.15
CA PRO A 205 -2.52 17.90 13.08
C PRO A 205 -1.79 18.17 11.76
N GLY A 206 -2.38 19.01 10.91
CA GLY A 206 -1.79 19.41 9.62
C GLY A 206 -2.23 18.58 8.41
N GLU A 207 -2.77 17.37 8.61
CA GLU A 207 -3.13 16.46 7.51
C GLU A 207 -4.55 15.89 7.66
N TYR A 208 -5.13 15.51 6.53
CA TYR A 208 -6.42 14.83 6.48
C TYR A 208 -6.28 13.61 5.60
N LEU A 209 -6.37 12.45 6.22
CA LEU A 209 -6.15 11.15 5.61
C LEU A 209 -7.50 10.51 5.25
N TYR A 210 -7.52 9.81 4.12
CA TYR A 210 -8.64 9.02 3.62
C TYR A 210 -8.17 7.63 3.26
N ILE A 211 -8.97 6.62 3.58
CA ILE A 211 -8.87 5.29 2.99
C ILE A 211 -9.97 5.16 1.95
N LEU A 212 -9.57 4.99 0.70
CA LEU A 212 -10.47 4.71 -0.40
C LEU A 212 -10.59 3.19 -0.57
N LYS A 213 -11.81 2.66 -0.48
CA LYS A 213 -12.14 1.29 -0.88
C LYS A 213 -12.62 1.32 -2.32
N ILE A 214 -11.95 0.56 -3.17
CA ILE A 214 -12.15 0.56 -4.62
C ILE A 214 -12.57 -0.84 -5.06
N GLU A 215 -13.66 -0.94 -5.79
CA GLU A 215 -14.24 -2.20 -6.26
C GLU A 215 -14.59 -2.10 -7.75
N ARG A 216 -14.55 -3.22 -8.47
CA ARG A 216 -14.97 -3.24 -9.87
C ARG A 216 -16.48 -3.03 -9.97
N LEU A 217 -16.93 -2.16 -10.88
CA LEU A 217 -18.36 -2.02 -11.16
C LEU A 217 -18.90 -3.35 -11.68
N ARG A 218 -19.94 -3.87 -11.04
CA ARG A 218 -20.64 -5.06 -11.52
C ARG A 218 -21.38 -4.68 -12.80
N SER A 219 -20.95 -5.25 -13.93
CA SER A 219 -21.67 -5.20 -15.21
C SER A 219 -22.93 -6.06 -15.17
#